data_AF-A0A1R1S671-F1
#
_entry.id   AF-A0A1R1S671-F1
#
_cell.length_a   1.000
_cell.length_b   1.000
_cell.length_c   1.000
_cell.angle_alpha   90.00
_cell.angle_beta   90.00
_cell.angle_gamma   90.00
#
_symmetry.space_group_name_H-M   'P 1'
#
loop_
_entity.id
_entity.type
_entity.pdbx_description
1 polymer ?
#
loop_
_entity_poly.entity_id
_entity_poly.type
_entity_poly.pdbx_seq_one_letter_code
_entity_poly.pdbx_strand_id
1 'polypeptide(L)'
;MRNWLRRSSRVQSYFGWPVPAAVRMASRSRMRELVETARTSGFSRKGVGLDLEAGETFVVVPYLPELTPVKSWICLIAAFPHAMDLPVGERPRCDFARLDIAEADFNSLSPAKAKVRDQLLHWLAWEAHQGHRNRDKK
;
A
#
# COMPACT_ATOMS: atom_id res chain seq x y z
N MET A 1 5.85 25.68 16.98
CA MET A 1 6.15 25.08 15.65
C MET A 1 7.45 24.30 15.75
N ARG A 2 7.42 22.97 15.92
CA ARG A 2 8.61 22.13 16.12
C ARG A 2 8.62 20.94 15.13
N ASN A 3 9.64 20.92 14.28
CA ASN A 3 10.27 19.81 13.57
C ASN A 3 9.37 18.78 12.86
N TRP A 4 8.89 19.15 11.65
CA TRP A 4 8.21 18.26 10.70
C TRP A 4 9.15 17.42 9.81
N LEU A 5 10.47 17.57 9.94
CA LEU A 5 11.45 16.75 9.23
C LEU A 5 11.82 15.52 10.08
N ARG A 6 10.86 14.65 10.36
CA ARG A 6 11.21 13.24 10.55
C ARG A 6 11.79 12.80 9.21
N ARG A 7 13.12 12.66 9.13
CA ARG A 7 13.79 11.90 8.07
C ARG A 7 12.98 10.62 7.89
N SER A 8 12.25 10.49 6.79
CA SER A 8 11.61 9.24 6.42
C SER A 8 12.72 8.21 6.34
N SER A 9 12.86 7.37 7.37
CA SER A 9 13.81 6.26 7.36
C SER A 9 13.56 5.48 6.08
N ARG A 10 14.62 5.20 5.33
CA ARG A 10 14.53 4.38 4.11
C ARG A 10 14.87 2.95 4.47
N VAL A 11 14.17 2.01 3.85
CA VAL A 11 14.49 0.58 3.88
C VAL A 11 14.83 0.12 2.47
N GLN A 12 15.56 -0.97 2.35
CA GLN A 12 15.72 -1.61 1.06
C GLN A 12 14.44 -2.39 0.73
N SER A 13 13.93 -2.15 -0.47
CA SER A 13 12.96 -3.05 -1.11
C SER A 13 13.58 -4.42 -1.34
N TYR A 14 12.75 -5.40 -1.72
CA TYR A 14 13.20 -6.72 -2.13
C TYR A 14 14.28 -6.68 -3.25
N PHE A 15 14.24 -5.65 -4.09
CA PHE A 15 15.18 -5.45 -5.20
C PHE A 15 16.40 -4.58 -4.81
N GLY A 16 16.63 -4.32 -3.52
CA GLY A 16 17.74 -3.51 -3.03
C GLY A 16 17.55 -1.99 -3.18
N TRP A 17 16.47 -1.53 -3.80
CA TRP A 17 16.20 -0.10 -3.99
C TRP A 17 15.73 0.56 -2.70
N PRO A 18 16.22 1.77 -2.37
CA PRO A 18 15.79 2.48 -1.18
C PRO A 18 14.38 3.04 -1.36
N VAL A 19 13.46 2.66 -0.47
CA VAL A 19 12.07 3.13 -0.43
C VAL A 19 11.72 3.69 0.94
N PRO A 20 10.69 4.55 1.08
CA PRO A 20 10.25 5.01 2.38
C PRO A 20 9.85 3.82 3.27
N ALA A 21 10.37 3.76 4.49
CA ALA A 21 9.95 2.79 5.50
C ALA A 21 8.62 3.22 6.14
N ALA A 22 7.63 3.46 5.30
CA ALA A 22 6.36 4.04 5.70
C ALA A 22 5.22 3.26 5.06
N VAL A 23 4.27 2.85 5.90
CA VAL A 23 2.95 2.38 5.46
C VAL A 23 1.98 3.54 5.64
N ARG A 24 1.21 3.83 4.59
CA ARG A 24 0.26 4.95 4.57
C ARG A 24 -1.17 4.44 4.48
N MET A 25 -2.10 5.29 4.89
CA MET A 25 -3.54 5.07 4.84
C MET A 25 -4.17 6.08 3.90
N ALA A 26 -5.16 5.64 3.13
CA ALA A 26 -5.98 6.52 2.31
C ALA A 26 -7.46 6.24 2.57
N SER A 27 -8.26 7.32 2.63
CA SER A 27 -9.72 7.21 2.55
C SER A 27 -10.13 6.79 1.14
N ARG A 28 -11.39 6.36 0.99
CA ARG A 28 -11.98 6.07 -0.33
C ARG A 28 -11.87 7.27 -1.29
N SER A 29 -12.24 8.47 -0.82
CA SER A 29 -12.15 9.69 -1.63
C SER A 29 -10.72 9.95 -2.11
N ARG A 30 -9.74 9.86 -1.20
CA ARG A 30 -8.34 10.07 -1.53
C ARG A 30 -7.82 8.99 -2.48
N MET A 31 -8.26 7.74 -2.34
CA MET A 31 -7.86 6.67 -3.25
C MET A 31 -8.43 6.88 -4.66
N ARG A 32 -9.67 7.35 -4.79
CA ARG A 32 -10.25 7.73 -6.10
C ARG A 32 -9.43 8.82 -6.78
N GLU A 33 -9.05 9.86 -6.04
CA GLU A 33 -8.18 10.92 -6.56
C GLU A 33 -6.84 10.37 -7.05
N LEU A 34 -6.17 9.53 -6.26
CA LEU A 34 -4.87 8.96 -6.63
C LEU A 34 -4.95 8.08 -7.89
N VAL A 35 -6.00 7.27 -8.01
CA VAL A 35 -6.25 6.45 -9.20
C VAL A 35 -6.48 7.33 -10.43
N GLU A 36 -7.25 8.40 -10.28
CA GLU A 36 -7.51 9.32 -11.39
C GLU A 36 -6.26 10.10 -11.80
N THR A 37 -5.47 10.58 -10.83
CA THR A 37 -4.16 11.17 -11.08
C THR A 37 -3.27 10.19 -11.85
N ALA A 38 -3.22 8.92 -11.47
CA ALA A 38 -2.40 7.94 -12.18
C ALA A 38 -2.87 7.67 -13.62
N ARG A 39 -4.18 7.69 -13.87
CA ARG A 39 -4.75 7.52 -15.21
C ARG A 39 -4.42 8.68 -16.13
N THR A 40 -4.48 9.90 -15.61
CA THR A 40 -4.29 11.14 -16.37
C THR A 40 -2.83 11.56 -16.50
N SER A 41 -1.97 11.19 -15.55
CA SER A 41 -0.56 11.64 -15.49
C SER A 41 0.40 10.79 -16.32
N GLY A 42 -0.07 9.76 -17.03
CA GLY A 42 0.80 8.86 -17.81
C GLY A 42 1.57 7.83 -16.98
N PHE A 43 1.14 7.56 -15.74
CA PHE A 43 1.73 6.50 -14.92
C PHE A 43 1.49 5.11 -15.52
N SER A 44 2.45 4.21 -15.26
CA SER A 44 2.40 2.83 -15.75
C SER A 44 1.35 2.02 -14.99
N ARG A 45 1.23 2.23 -13.68
CA ARG A 45 0.35 1.46 -12.79
C ARG A 45 -0.79 2.35 -12.30
N LYS A 46 -2.01 1.92 -12.59
CA LYS A 46 -3.23 2.75 -12.49
C LYS A 46 -4.29 2.17 -11.55
N GLY A 47 -3.92 1.25 -10.66
CA GLY A 47 -4.84 0.60 -9.74
C GLY A 47 -5.84 -0.35 -10.42
N VAL A 48 -5.44 -1.01 -11.51
CA VAL A 48 -6.31 -1.98 -12.20
C VAL A 48 -6.71 -3.10 -11.24
N GLY A 49 -8.01 -3.43 -11.21
CA GLY A 49 -8.57 -4.46 -10.33
C GLY A 49 -8.91 -3.97 -8.92
N LEU A 50 -8.72 -2.68 -8.62
CA LEU A 50 -9.10 -2.11 -7.33
C LEU A 50 -10.60 -1.79 -7.31
N ASP A 51 -11.36 -2.49 -6.47
CA ASP A 51 -12.75 -2.12 -6.17
C ASP A 51 -12.76 -0.98 -5.14
N LEU A 52 -12.99 0.23 -5.65
CA LEU A 52 -13.04 1.45 -4.83
C LEU A 52 -14.36 1.58 -4.06
N GLU A 53 -15.40 0.83 -4.42
CA GLU A 53 -16.71 0.88 -3.78
C GLU A 53 -16.82 -0.16 -2.66
N ALA A 54 -16.25 -1.35 -2.86
CA ALA A 54 -16.24 -2.39 -1.83
C ALA A 54 -15.24 -2.10 -0.69
N GLY A 55 -14.17 -1.34 -0.95
CA GLY A 55 -13.15 -1.02 0.06
C GLY A 55 -13.54 0.10 1.03
N GLU A 56 -13.46 -0.16 2.33
CA GLU A 56 -13.60 0.86 3.38
C GLU A 56 -12.24 1.44 3.80
N THR A 57 -11.20 0.59 3.81
CA THR A 57 -9.86 0.98 4.25
C THR A 57 -8.81 0.61 3.21
N PHE A 58 -8.00 1.59 2.80
CA PHE A 58 -6.89 1.37 1.87
C PHE A 58 -5.55 1.57 2.57
N VAL A 59 -4.70 0.56 2.46
CA VAL A 59 -3.32 0.61 2.92
C VAL A 59 -2.38 0.70 1.73
N VAL A 60 -1.44 1.64 1.79
CA VAL A 60 -0.51 1.98 0.71
C VAL A 60 0.91 1.68 1.16
N VAL A 61 1.57 0.77 0.44
CA VAL A 61 2.93 0.30 0.75
C VAL A 61 3.86 0.57 -0.44
N PRO A 62 4.83 1.49 -0.33
CA PRO A 62 5.80 1.72 -1.40
C PRO A 62 6.79 0.56 -1.44
N TYR A 63 7.10 0.07 -2.64
CA TYR A 63 8.07 -1.04 -2.77
C TYR A 63 9.10 -0.85 -3.88
N LEU A 64 8.94 0.12 -4.79
CA LEU A 64 9.99 0.51 -5.74
C LEU A 64 9.89 2.01 -6.07
N PRO A 65 11.00 2.69 -6.39
CA PRO A 65 10.96 4.01 -7.02
C PRO A 65 10.58 3.92 -8.50
N GLU A 66 9.94 4.97 -9.02
CA GLU A 66 9.69 5.20 -10.43
C GLU A 66 10.06 6.66 -10.76
N LEU A 67 10.71 6.89 -11.90
CA LEU A 67 11.23 8.21 -12.26
C LEU A 67 10.42 8.88 -13.38
N THR A 68 9.63 8.12 -14.12
CA THR A 68 8.89 8.61 -15.29
C THR A 68 7.39 8.38 -15.10
N PRO A 69 6.54 9.35 -15.49
CA PRO A 69 6.84 10.69 -16.01
C PRO A 69 7.27 11.70 -14.95
N VAL A 70 7.04 11.39 -13.67
CA VAL A 70 7.55 12.16 -12.52
C VAL A 70 8.03 11.21 -11.43
N LYS A 71 8.88 11.71 -10.52
CA LYS A 71 9.33 10.96 -9.35
C LYS A 71 8.14 10.48 -8.53
N SER A 72 8.04 9.17 -8.41
CA SER A 72 6.91 8.48 -7.79
C SER A 72 7.36 7.19 -7.11
N TRP A 73 6.48 6.64 -6.29
CA TRP A 73 6.62 5.32 -5.72
C TRP A 73 5.67 4.37 -6.44
N ILE A 74 6.19 3.22 -6.82
CA ILE A 74 5.38 2.07 -7.14
C ILE A 74 4.86 1.53 -5.80
N CYS A 75 3.55 1.61 -5.62
CA CYS A 75 2.87 1.19 -4.41
C CYS A 75 2.03 -0.06 -4.63
N LEU A 76 2.06 -0.94 -3.63
CA LEU A 76 1.05 -1.98 -3.42
C LEU A 76 -0.09 -1.35 -2.63
N ILE A 77 -1.30 -1.48 -3.15
CA ILE A 77 -2.54 -1.06 -2.50
C ILE A 77 -3.23 -2.31 -1.99
N ALA A 78 -3.50 -2.37 -0.69
CA ALA A 78 -4.36 -3.37 -0.09
C ALA A 78 -5.69 -2.72 0.28
N ALA A 79 -6.77 -3.15 -0.36
CA ALA A 79 -8.13 -2.71 -0.08
C ALA A 79 -8.82 -3.71 0.84
N PHE A 80 -9.30 -3.23 1.98
CA PHE A 80 -10.04 -4.01 2.95
C PHE A 80 -11.52 -3.63 2.88
N PRO A 81 -12.43 -4.59 2.67
CA PRO A 81 -13.87 -4.35 2.59
C PRO A 81 -14.52 -4.13 3.97
N HIS A 82 -13.74 -4.29 5.03
CA HIS A 82 -14.14 -4.08 6.41
C HIS A 82 -13.08 -3.26 7.13
N ALA A 83 -13.42 -2.75 8.32
CA ALA A 83 -12.45 -2.18 9.23
C ALA A 83 -11.30 -3.16 9.54
N MET A 84 -10.12 -2.62 9.82
CA MET A 84 -8.93 -3.42 10.19
C MET A 84 -9.12 -4.19 11.51
N ASP A 85 -10.17 -3.91 12.28
CA ASP A 85 -10.46 -4.59 13.55
C ASP A 85 -11.29 -5.86 13.32
N LEU A 86 -10.66 -6.92 12.81
CA LEU A 86 -11.25 -8.25 12.71
C LEU A 86 -11.00 -9.07 14.00
N PRO A 87 -11.93 -9.97 14.37
CA PRO A 87 -11.69 -10.97 15.41
C PRO A 87 -10.46 -11.82 15.13
N VAL A 88 -9.83 -12.33 16.19
CA VAL A 88 -8.66 -13.22 16.09
C VAL A 88 -9.06 -14.48 15.32
N GLY A 89 -8.31 -14.82 14.26
CA GLY A 89 -8.56 -15.98 13.41
C GLY A 89 -9.44 -15.70 12.19
N GLU A 90 -10.06 -14.52 12.08
CA GLU A 90 -10.74 -14.13 10.86
C GLU A 90 -9.77 -13.64 9.78
N ARG A 91 -10.02 -14.08 8.55
CA ARG A 91 -9.24 -13.70 7.38
C ARG A 91 -9.87 -12.45 6.75
N PRO A 92 -9.20 -11.29 6.72
CA PRO A 92 -9.66 -10.23 5.86
C PRO A 92 -9.60 -10.74 4.42
N ARG A 93 -10.74 -10.68 3.73
CA ARG A 93 -10.66 -10.58 2.27
C ARG A 93 -9.99 -9.24 1.99
N CYS A 94 -8.94 -9.24 1.19
CA CYS A 94 -8.36 -8.00 0.71
C CYS A 94 -8.01 -8.15 -0.75
N ASP A 95 -8.25 -7.08 -1.49
CA ASP A 95 -7.87 -6.97 -2.88
C ASP A 95 -6.56 -6.21 -2.98
N PHE A 96 -5.70 -6.69 -3.87
CA PHE A 96 -4.41 -6.09 -4.12
C PHE A 96 -4.39 -5.43 -5.49
N ALA A 97 -3.92 -4.19 -5.53
CA ALA A 97 -3.65 -3.48 -6.77
C ALA A 97 -2.28 -2.82 -6.73
N ARG A 98 -1.80 -2.41 -7.90
CA ARG A 98 -0.57 -1.61 -8.02
C ARG A 98 -0.92 -0.23 -8.54
N LEU A 99 -0.33 0.79 -7.93
CA LEU A 99 -0.56 2.18 -8.27
C LEU A 99 0.76 2.94 -8.16
N ASP A 100 1.10 3.72 -9.18
CA ASP A 100 2.19 4.68 -9.05
C ASP A 100 1.65 5.94 -8.38
N ILE A 101 2.34 6.45 -7.35
CA ILE A 101 1.93 7.62 -6.57
C ILE A 101 3.10 8.60 -6.49
N ALA A 102 2.89 9.85 -6.90
CA ALA A 102 3.92 10.90 -6.80
C ALA A 102 4.43 11.04 -5.35
N GLU A 103 5.70 11.37 -5.16
CA GLU A 103 6.28 11.45 -3.81
C GLU A 103 5.52 12.41 -2.89
N ALA A 104 5.07 13.55 -3.42
CA ALA A 104 4.30 14.55 -2.69
C ALA A 104 2.94 13.98 -2.23
N ASP A 105 2.21 13.33 -3.15
CA ASP A 105 0.94 12.69 -2.84
C ASP A 105 1.10 11.59 -1.79
N PHE A 106 2.12 10.75 -1.91
CA PHE A 106 2.41 9.72 -0.92
C PHE A 106 2.70 10.30 0.47
N ASN A 107 3.50 11.36 0.53
CA ASN A 107 3.85 12.01 1.80
C ASN A 107 2.66 12.74 2.44
N SER A 108 1.67 13.16 1.65
CA SER A 108 0.42 13.76 2.13
C SER A 108 -0.50 12.76 2.84
N LEU A 109 -0.31 11.47 2.61
CA LEU A 109 -1.16 10.43 3.20
C LEU A 109 -0.92 10.28 4.70
N SER A 110 -1.99 9.93 5.42
CA SER A 110 -1.92 9.65 6.85
C SER A 110 -1.01 8.44 7.10
N PRO A 111 -0.08 8.50 8.06
CA PRO A 111 0.72 7.34 8.43
C PRO A 111 -0.19 6.27 9.06
N ALA A 112 0.05 5.00 8.73
CA ALA A 112 -0.62 3.90 9.38
C ALA A 112 -0.25 3.84 10.87
N LYS A 113 -1.23 3.53 11.72
CA LYS A 113 -0.99 3.24 13.14
C LYS A 113 -0.18 1.95 13.27
N ALA A 114 0.62 1.82 14.34
CA ALA A 114 1.43 0.62 14.58
C ALA A 114 0.60 -0.68 14.51
N LYS A 115 -0.57 -0.69 15.18
CA LYS A 115 -1.52 -1.83 15.13
C LYS A 115 -1.86 -2.26 13.70
N VAL A 116 -2.18 -1.31 12.82
CA VAL A 116 -2.56 -1.57 11.41
C VAL A 116 -1.38 -2.16 10.64
N ARG A 117 -0.17 -1.62 10.85
CA ARG A 117 1.04 -2.14 10.20
C ARG A 117 1.35 -3.57 10.66
N ASP A 118 1.28 -3.82 11.96
CA ASP A 118 1.63 -5.12 12.52
C ASP A 118 0.61 -6.19 12.09
N GLN A 119 -0.66 -5.80 11.99
CA GLN A 119 -1.72 -6.65 11.46
C GLN A 119 -1.56 -6.94 9.96
N LEU A 120 -1.21 -5.93 9.15
CA LEU A 120 -0.86 -6.14 7.75
C LEU A 120 0.31 -7.12 7.61
N LEU A 121 1.37 -6.95 8.40
CA LEU A 121 2.54 -7.84 8.39
C LEU A 121 2.15 -9.28 8.74
N HIS A 122 1.33 -9.45 9.78
CA HIS A 122 0.82 -10.75 10.19
C HIS A 122 0.07 -11.43 9.03
N TRP A 123 -0.82 -10.72 8.35
CA TRP A 123 -1.57 -11.26 7.22
C TRP A 123 -0.69 -11.59 6.01
N LEU A 124 0.26 -10.72 5.67
CA LEU A 124 1.21 -10.99 4.58
C LEU A 124 2.07 -12.22 4.86
N ALA A 125 2.54 -12.39 6.11
CA ALA A 125 3.29 -13.56 6.52
C ALA A 125 2.44 -14.84 6.45
N TRP A 126 1.17 -14.75 6.84
CA TRP A 126 0.22 -15.86 6.72
C TRP A 126 -0.03 -16.26 5.27
N GLU A 127 -0.35 -15.31 4.38
CA GLU A 127 -0.56 -15.58 2.96
C GLU A 127 0.68 -16.18 2.29
N ALA A 128 1.87 -15.69 2.64
CA ALA A 128 3.13 -16.27 2.17
C ALA A 128 3.27 -17.74 2.63
N HIS A 129 3.02 -18.03 3.90
CA HIS A 129 3.08 -19.39 4.43
C HIS A 129 2.10 -20.33 3.72
N GLN A 130 0.85 -19.90 3.49
CA GLN A 130 -0.14 -20.71 2.77
C GLN A 130 0.23 -20.91 1.30
N GLY A 131 0.77 -19.87 0.65
CA GLY A 131 1.27 -19.95 -0.71
C GLY A 131 2.37 -21.00 -0.88
N HIS A 132 3.28 -21.12 0.10
CA HIS A 132 4.29 -22.18 0.13
C HIS A 132 3.65 -23.57 0.26
N ARG A 133 2.74 -23.76 1.23
CA ARG A 133 2.08 -25.06 1.45
C ARG A 133 1.29 -25.57 0.23
N ASN A 134 0.75 -24.67 -0.58
CA ASN A 134 0.01 -25.05 -1.79
C ASN A 134 0.92 -25.34 -2.99
N ARG A 135 2.17 -24.84 -3.00
CA ARG A 135 3.18 -25.20 -4.01
C ARG A 135 3.74 -26.59 -3.77
N ASP A 136 3.90 -26.99 -2.50
CA ASP A 136 4.41 -28.32 -2.13
C ASP A 136 3.39 -29.46 -2.35
N LYS A 137 2.14 -29.12 -2.68
CA LYS A 137 1.05 -30.07 -2.99
C LYS A 137 0.80 -30.26 -4.50
N LYS A 138 1.58 -29.61 -5.36
CA LYS A 138 1.55 -29.78 -6.82
C LYS A 138 2.82 -30.46 -7.29
#